data_AF-A0AA38IEH3-F1
#
_entry.id   AF-A0AA38IEH3-F1
#
_cell.length_a   1.000
_cell.length_b   1.000
_cell.length_c   1.000
_cell.angle_alpha   90.00
_cell.angle_beta   90.00
_cell.angle_gamma   90.00
#
_symmetry.space_group_name_H-M   'P 1'
#
loop_
_entity.id
_entity.type
_entity.pdbx_description
1 polymer ?
#
loop_
_entity_poly.entity_id
_entity_poly.type
_entity_poly.pdbx_seq_one_letter_code
_entity_poly.pdbx_strand_id
1 'polypeptide(L)'
;MFRRTSTMPQRIKFCLTTEQIISDIEAVYRNEEQRNTLYFCLDQVPPKEHNFERIEEFLKGTQDLERSSNILDGLKCELDNLQQDIMNRISTLKQRSGNP
;
A
#
# COMPACT_ATOMS: atom_id res chain seq x y z
N MET A 1 -36.80 60.29 19.43
CA MET A 1 -37.64 59.14 19.03
C MET A 1 -36.81 58.23 18.13
N PHE A 2 -36.34 57.09 18.64
CA PHE A 2 -35.59 56.11 17.84
C PHE A 2 -36.58 55.16 17.15
N ARG A 3 -36.62 55.18 15.81
CA ARG A 3 -37.41 54.22 15.02
C ARG A 3 -36.72 52.87 15.08
N ARG A 4 -37.35 51.90 15.74
CA ARG A 4 -36.92 50.49 15.73
C ARG A 4 -37.20 49.91 14.33
N THR A 5 -36.21 49.89 13.46
CA THR A 5 -36.25 49.04 12.26
C THR A 5 -36.03 47.60 12.72
N SER A 6 -37.13 46.89 12.94
CA SER A 6 -37.13 45.44 13.11
C SER A 6 -36.78 44.79 11.77
N THR A 7 -35.50 44.71 11.43
CA THR A 7 -35.03 43.84 10.34
C THR A 7 -35.00 42.42 10.88
N MET A 8 -36.15 41.75 10.80
CA MET A 8 -36.22 40.31 11.01
C MET A 8 -35.31 39.66 9.97
N PRO A 9 -34.31 38.85 10.35
CA PRO A 9 -33.45 38.19 9.38
C PRO A 9 -34.32 37.29 8.49
N GLN A 10 -34.35 37.59 7.20
CA GLN A 10 -35.08 36.79 6.23
C GLN A 10 -34.41 35.43 6.13
N ARG A 11 -35.19 34.35 6.30
CA ARG A 11 -34.69 33.00 6.03
C ARG A 11 -34.44 32.88 4.53
N ILE A 12 -33.18 32.90 4.13
CA ILE A 12 -32.77 32.51 2.79
C ILE A 12 -33.23 31.06 2.62
N LYS A 13 -34.04 30.80 1.58
CA LYS A 13 -34.37 29.42 1.23
C LYS A 13 -33.08 28.71 0.89
N PHE A 14 -32.81 27.60 1.58
CA PHE A 14 -31.74 26.70 1.22
C PHE A 14 -32.13 26.03 -0.10
N CYS A 15 -31.40 26.35 -1.17
CA CYS A 15 -31.69 25.92 -2.53
C CYS A 15 -30.48 25.12 -3.06
N LEU A 16 -30.36 23.86 -2.65
CA LEU A 16 -29.49 22.92 -3.36
C LEU A 16 -30.33 22.08 -4.31
N THR A 17 -29.82 21.83 -5.50
CA THR A 17 -30.42 20.83 -6.39
C THR A 17 -30.05 19.42 -5.92
N THR A 18 -30.84 18.43 -6.33
CA THR A 18 -30.57 17.03 -6.01
C THR A 18 -29.17 16.60 -6.49
N GLU A 19 -28.75 17.09 -7.65
CA GLU A 19 -27.44 16.78 -8.23
C GLU A 19 -26.29 17.35 -7.39
N GLN A 20 -26.45 18.56 -6.84
CA GLN A 20 -25.46 19.16 -5.95
C GLN A 20 -25.34 18.35 -4.66
N ILE A 21 -26.47 17.91 -4.10
CA ILE A 21 -26.48 17.07 -2.89
C ILE A 21 -25.77 15.73 -3.15
N ILE A 22 -26.04 15.09 -4.28
CA ILE A 22 -25.37 13.83 -4.65
C ILE A 22 -23.86 14.06 -4.81
N SER A 23 -23.47 15.12 -5.52
CA SER A 23 -22.06 15.49 -5.71
C SER A 23 -21.34 15.72 -4.38
N ASP A 24 -21.98 16.42 -3.44
CA ASP A 24 -21.40 16.70 -2.12
C ASP A 24 -21.27 15.42 -1.30
N ILE A 25 -22.28 14.53 -1.34
CA ILE A 25 -22.22 13.21 -0.68
C ILE A 25 -21.06 12.39 -1.23
N GLU A 26 -20.89 12.34 -2.56
CA GLU A 26 -19.80 11.61 -3.19
C GLU A 26 -18.42 12.20 -2.84
N ALA A 27 -18.31 13.53 -2.77
CA ALA A 27 -17.08 14.22 -2.39
C ALA A 27 -16.66 13.87 -0.95
N VAL A 28 -17.61 13.89 -0.02
CA VAL A 28 -17.35 13.52 1.38
C VAL A 28 -17.03 12.03 1.51
N TYR A 29 -17.71 11.16 0.77
CA TYR A 29 -17.45 9.71 0.82
C TYR A 29 -16.02 9.35 0.39
N ARG A 30 -15.46 10.06 -0.59
CA ARG A 30 -14.10 9.82 -1.10
C ARG A 30 -13.00 10.38 -0.21
N ASN A 31 -13.31 11.33 0.67
CA ASN A 31 -12.34 11.93 1.58
C ASN A 31 -12.49 11.33 2.98
N GLU A 32 -11.49 10.54 3.38
CA GLU A 32 -11.51 9.84 4.67
C GLU A 32 -11.64 10.79 5.87
N GLU A 33 -10.96 11.94 5.84
CA GLU A 33 -10.98 12.92 6.93
C GLU A 33 -12.37 13.54 7.10
N GLN A 34 -13.01 13.92 5.98
CA GLN A 34 -14.36 14.49 5.99
C GLN A 34 -15.39 13.44 6.41
N ARG A 35 -15.28 12.21 5.90
CA ARG A 35 -16.10 11.07 6.32
C ARG A 35 -15.96 10.82 7.82
N ASN A 36 -14.75 10.76 8.34
CA ASN A 36 -14.49 10.50 9.75
C ASN A 36 -15.03 11.63 10.64
N THR A 37 -14.92 12.88 10.18
CA THR A 37 -15.52 14.04 10.86
C THR A 37 -17.03 13.87 11.03
N LEU A 38 -17.76 13.38 10.01
CA LEU A 38 -19.20 13.10 10.13
C LEU A 38 -19.51 12.04 11.19
N TYR A 39 -18.72 10.97 11.28
CA TYR A 39 -18.91 9.96 12.32
C TYR A 39 -18.75 10.56 13.72
N PHE A 40 -17.74 11.40 13.95
CA PHE A 40 -17.55 12.07 15.23
C PHE A 40 -18.71 13.04 15.57
N CYS A 41 -19.24 13.76 14.58
CA CYS A 41 -20.43 14.61 14.76
C CYS A 41 -21.69 13.82 15.13
N LEU A 42 -21.72 12.51 14.84
CA LEU A 42 -22.81 11.60 15.17
C LEU A 42 -22.53 10.76 16.43
N ASP A 43 -21.47 11.10 17.20
CA ASP A 43 -20.99 10.32 18.35
C ASP A 43 -20.70 8.84 18.02
N GLN A 44 -20.35 8.56 16.75
CA GLN A 44 -20.01 7.22 16.26
C GLN A 44 -18.50 7.11 16.00
N VAL A 45 -17.96 5.90 16.14
CA VAL A 45 -16.56 5.61 15.83
C VAL A 45 -16.43 5.41 14.31
N PRO A 46 -15.55 6.15 13.62
CA PRO A 46 -15.35 5.95 12.18
C PRO A 46 -14.84 4.54 11.86
N PRO A 47 -15.25 3.97 10.71
CA PRO A 47 -14.75 2.68 10.27
C PRO A 47 -13.25 2.75 9.99
N LYS A 48 -12.49 1.83 10.59
CA LYS A 48 -11.03 1.68 10.40
C LYS A 48 -10.74 0.79 9.20
N GLU A 49 -11.15 1.20 8.02
CA GLU A 49 -10.89 0.45 6.79
C GLU A 49 -9.41 0.57 6.40
N HIS A 50 -8.80 -0.52 5.95
CA HIS A 50 -7.47 -0.58 5.31
C HIS A 50 -6.23 -0.16 6.13
N ASN A 51 -6.36 0.18 7.42
CA ASN A 51 -5.21 0.59 8.26
C ASN A 51 -4.07 -0.45 8.30
N PHE A 52 -4.41 -1.73 8.18
CA PHE A 52 -3.44 -2.82 8.24
C PHE A 52 -3.19 -3.50 6.90
N GLU A 53 -4.00 -3.24 5.86
CA GLU A 53 -3.83 -3.91 4.56
C GLU A 53 -2.50 -3.55 3.91
N ARG A 54 -2.09 -2.28 3.96
CA ARG A 54 -0.77 -1.86 3.48
C ARG A 54 0.38 -2.52 4.25
N ILE A 55 0.17 -2.78 5.54
CA ILE A 55 1.15 -3.45 6.39
C ILE A 55 1.19 -4.95 6.06
N GLU A 56 0.05 -5.59 5.86
CA GLU A 56 -0.04 -6.99 5.44
C GLU A 56 0.59 -7.21 4.05
N GLU A 57 0.30 -6.33 3.09
CA GLU A 57 0.93 -6.35 1.76
C GLU A 57 2.45 -6.17 1.85
N PHE A 58 2.91 -5.23 2.69
CA PHE A 58 4.33 -5.02 2.94
C PHE A 58 4.98 -6.26 3.56
N LEU A 59 4.37 -6.85 4.59
CA LEU A 59 4.86 -8.06 5.24
C LEU A 59 4.95 -9.24 4.27
N LYS A 60 3.93 -9.41 3.43
CA LYS A 60 3.93 -10.42 2.37
C LYS A 60 5.08 -10.20 1.39
N GLY A 61 5.29 -8.96 0.94
CA GLY A 61 6.42 -8.59 0.08
C GLY A 61 7.77 -8.90 0.71
N THR A 62 7.93 -8.70 2.03
CA THR A 62 9.18 -9.06 2.73
C THR A 62 9.41 -10.57 2.81
N GLN A 63 8.36 -11.37 3.01
CA GLN A 63 8.47 -12.84 3.01
C GLN A 63 8.88 -13.38 1.63
N ASP A 64 8.32 -12.80 0.57
CA ASP A 64 8.69 -13.17 -0.81
C ASP A 64 10.16 -12.83 -1.10
N LEU A 65 10.65 -11.70 -0.59
CA LEU A 65 12.05 -11.30 -0.74
C LEU A 65 13.02 -12.25 -0.02
N GLU A 66 12.70 -12.64 1.21
CA GLU A 66 13.49 -13.62 1.97
C GLU A 66 13.57 -14.96 1.24
N ARG A 67 12.44 -15.43 0.69
CA ARG A 67 12.40 -16.63 -0.12
C ARG A 67 13.27 -16.51 -1.36
N SER A 68 13.21 -15.40 -2.09
CA SER A 68 14.07 -15.16 -3.25
C SER A 68 15.55 -15.13 -2.88
N SER A 69 15.91 -14.53 -1.74
CA SER A 69 17.29 -14.51 -1.25
C SER A 69 17.81 -15.93 -1.00
N ASN A 70 17.03 -16.75 -0.30
CA ASN A 70 17.40 -18.14 -0.01
C ASN A 70 17.61 -18.98 -1.28
N ILE A 71 16.77 -18.76 -2.30
CA ILE A 71 16.92 -19.42 -3.61
C ILE A 71 18.23 -18.97 -4.29
N LEU A 72 18.53 -17.67 -4.28
CA LEU A 72 19.74 -17.13 -4.90
C LEU A 72 21.01 -17.66 -4.20
N ASP A 73 21.00 -17.74 -2.87
CA ASP A 73 22.12 -18.30 -2.11
C ASP A 73 22.34 -19.79 -2.42
N GLY A 74 21.25 -20.55 -2.57
CA GLY A 74 21.32 -21.94 -3.01
C GLY A 74 21.93 -22.09 -4.41
N LEU A 75 21.43 -21.32 -5.38
CA LEU A 75 21.95 -21.33 -6.75
C LEU A 75 23.43 -20.91 -6.83
N LYS A 76 23.85 -19.96 -5.99
CA LYS A 76 25.25 -19.56 -5.89
C LYS A 76 26.13 -20.73 -5.42
N CYS A 77 25.70 -21.45 -4.38
CA CYS A 77 26.42 -22.63 -3.90
C CYS A 77 26.50 -23.73 -4.97
N GLU A 78 25.44 -23.95 -5.74
CA GLU A 78 25.44 -24.91 -6.86
C GLU A 78 26.45 -24.51 -7.94
N LEU A 79 26.52 -23.23 -8.30
CA LEU A 79 27.48 -22.72 -9.27
C LEU A 79 28.92 -22.89 -8.79
N ASP A 80 29.21 -22.58 -7.52
CA ASP A 80 30.54 -22.73 -6.94
C ASP A 80 30.98 -24.21 -6.96
N ASN A 81 30.08 -25.14 -6.63
CA ASN A 81 30.33 -26.58 -6.71
C ASN A 81 30.60 -27.04 -8.15
N LEU A 82 29.78 -26.60 -9.10
CA LEU A 82 29.96 -26.90 -10.53
C LEU A 82 31.30 -26.39 -11.06
N GLN A 83 31.69 -25.17 -10.68
CA GLN A 83 32.98 -24.59 -11.03
C GLN A 83 34.13 -25.45 -10.50
N GLN A 84 34.05 -25.87 -9.23
CA GLN A 84 35.07 -26.72 -8.61
C GLN A 84 35.17 -28.08 -9.32
N ASP A 85 34.04 -28.69 -9.66
CA ASP A 85 34.00 -29.96 -10.39
C ASP A 85 34.62 -29.85 -11.79
N ILE A 86 34.33 -28.76 -12.51
CA ILE A 86 34.95 -28.48 -13.81
C ILE A 86 36.46 -28.33 -13.65
N MET A 87 36.92 -27.57 -12.66
CA MET A 87 38.36 -27.40 -12.38
C MET A 87 39.05 -28.73 -12.06
N ASN A 88 38.40 -29.59 -11.26
CA ASN A 88 38.90 -30.92 -10.92
C ASN A 88 39.00 -31.81 -12.17
N ARG A 89 37.97 -31.80 -13.04
CA ARG A 89 37.97 -32.55 -14.31
C ARG A 89 39.07 -32.07 -15.25
N ILE A 90 39.24 -30.76 -15.41
CA ILE A 90 40.32 -30.18 -16.22
C ILE A 90 41.69 -30.62 -15.70
N SER A 91 41.89 -30.58 -14.38
CA SER A 91 43.15 -30.99 -13.75
C SER A 91 43.44 -32.48 -14.00
N THR A 92 42.43 -33.33 -13.87
CA THR A 92 42.53 -34.78 -14.15
C THR A 92 42.88 -35.05 -15.61
N LEU A 93 42.26 -34.33 -16.55
CA LEU A 93 42.55 -34.45 -17.98
C LEU A 93 43.99 -34.02 -18.30
N LYS A 94 44.46 -32.91 -17.73
CA LYS A 94 45.84 -32.44 -17.89
C LYS A 94 46.87 -33.45 -17.35
N GLN A 95 46.60 -34.07 -16.21
CA GLN A 95 47.45 -35.12 -15.66
C GLN A 95 47.50 -36.35 -16.58
N ARG A 96 46.36 -36.77 -17.15
CA ARG A 96 46.31 -37.90 -18.09
C ARG A 96 47.00 -37.62 -19.43
N SER A 97 46.94 -36.39 -19.93
CA SER A 97 47.62 -35.99 -21.18
C SER A 97 49.13 -35.74 -21.01
N GLY A 98 49.62 -35.64 -19.77
CA GLY A 98 51.01 -35.35 -19.44
C GLY A 98 51.89 -36.57 -19.14
N ASN A 99 51.32 -37.79 -19.12
CA ASN A 99 52.10 -39.03 -19.07
C ASN A 99 52.34 -39.54 -20.50
N PRO A 100 53.58 -39.50 -21.02
CA PRO A 100 53.94 -40.23 -22.24
C PRO A 100 53.87 -41.75 -22.05
#